data_AF-A0A357C3S4-F1
#
_entry.id   AF-A0A357C3S4-F1
#
_cell.length_a   1.000
_cell.length_b   1.000
_cell.length_c   1.000
_cell.angle_alpha   90.00
_cell.angle_beta   90.00
_cell.angle_gamma   90.00
#
_symmetry.space_group_name_H-M   'P 1'
#
loop_
_entity.id
_entity.type
_entity.pdbx_description
1 polymer ?
#
loop_
_entity_poly.entity_id
_entity_poly.type
_entity_poly.pdbx_seq_one_letter_code
_entity_poly.pdbx_strand_id
1 'polypeptide(L)'
;MFKKMFLVLTFLAVAFSPFRVDAEIFIKGVYTKLPLQQFKFDGKTVEVIEFLSFYCDGCYTFERAIPAIKGNFPKKIKWKTIPIYWGKGSPKPGEAYFLAEEAGKGEKMKEALFRAHFVERKNIGDIKALEEIGQKIGFGFDFSKRLRSGDKAKDVQKALDMARAYGVDETPTLIIAGNIMTNLHPFNHNTDAFRENVMAILRSILK
;
A
#
# COMPACT_ATOMS: atom_id res chain seq x y z
N MET A 1 -19.04 -9.97 -80.36
CA MET A 1 -18.57 -11.11 -79.55
C MET A 1 -17.59 -10.60 -78.50
N PHE A 2 -17.61 -11.18 -77.30
CA PHE A 2 -16.77 -10.90 -76.12
C PHE A 2 -17.18 -9.72 -75.21
N LYS A 3 -18.11 -10.00 -74.27
CA LYS A 3 -18.22 -9.28 -72.99
C LYS A 3 -17.21 -9.91 -72.01
N LYS A 4 -16.22 -9.13 -71.55
CA LYS A 4 -15.31 -9.52 -70.47
C LYS A 4 -16.05 -9.42 -69.14
N MET A 5 -16.30 -10.57 -68.51
CA MET A 5 -16.84 -10.68 -67.16
C MET A 5 -15.66 -10.82 -66.20
N PHE A 6 -15.31 -9.77 -65.46
CA PHE A 6 -14.29 -9.84 -64.41
C PHE A 6 -15.01 -10.10 -63.08
N LEU A 7 -14.91 -11.33 -62.58
CA LEU A 7 -15.50 -11.74 -61.31
C LEU A 7 -14.64 -11.15 -60.18
N VAL A 8 -15.14 -10.10 -59.51
CA VAL A 8 -14.49 -9.52 -58.33
C VAL A 8 -14.87 -10.36 -57.11
N LEU A 9 -13.94 -11.18 -56.63
CA LEU A 9 -14.08 -11.96 -55.41
C LEU A 9 -13.72 -11.07 -54.20
N THR A 10 -14.72 -10.47 -53.55
CA THR A 10 -14.53 -9.71 -52.31
C THR A 10 -14.23 -10.67 -51.16
N PHE A 11 -12.95 -10.75 -50.78
CA PHE A 11 -12.48 -11.46 -49.59
C PHE A 11 -12.84 -10.62 -48.36
N LEU A 12 -13.94 -10.98 -47.67
CA LEU A 12 -14.32 -10.34 -46.40
C LEU A 12 -13.37 -10.85 -45.31
N ALA A 13 -12.29 -10.11 -45.06
CA ALA A 13 -11.37 -10.40 -43.96
C ALA A 13 -12.10 -10.16 -42.63
N VAL A 14 -12.64 -11.23 -42.04
CA VAL A 14 -13.12 -11.22 -40.66
C VAL A 14 -11.91 -11.00 -39.77
N ALA A 15 -11.77 -9.79 -39.25
CA ALA A 15 -10.76 -9.45 -38.25
C ALA A 15 -11.05 -10.28 -36.99
N PHE A 16 -10.38 -11.42 -36.87
CA PHE A 16 -10.34 -12.23 -35.67
C PHE A 16 -9.54 -11.45 -34.62
N SER A 17 -10.21 -10.55 -33.90
CA SER A 17 -9.64 -9.97 -32.70
C SER A 17 -9.36 -11.12 -31.74
N PRO A 18 -8.11 -11.35 -31.30
CA PRO A 18 -7.86 -12.37 -30.29
C PRO A 18 -8.60 -11.95 -29.02
N PHE A 19 -9.66 -12.68 -28.69
CA PHE A 19 -10.23 -12.65 -27.35
C PHE A 19 -9.10 -13.01 -26.39
N ARG A 20 -8.58 -12.01 -25.68
CA ARG A 20 -7.69 -12.25 -24.55
C ARG A 20 -8.56 -12.88 -23.47
N VAL A 21 -8.48 -14.20 -23.36
CA VAL A 21 -8.90 -14.91 -22.16
C VAL A 21 -7.95 -14.44 -21.07
N ASP A 22 -8.41 -13.52 -20.24
CA ASP A 22 -7.67 -13.12 -19.04
C ASP A 22 -7.65 -14.36 -18.15
N ALA A 23 -6.47 -14.96 -17.98
CA ALA A 23 -6.34 -16.14 -17.16
C ALA A 23 -6.68 -15.74 -15.72
N GLU A 24 -7.81 -16.21 -15.19
CA GLU A 24 -8.16 -15.96 -13.79
C GLU A 24 -7.08 -16.57 -12.90
N ILE A 25 -6.23 -15.72 -12.32
CA ILE A 25 -5.25 -16.16 -11.33
C ILE A 25 -6.03 -16.61 -10.10
N PHE A 26 -5.95 -17.91 -9.80
CA PHE A 26 -6.49 -18.45 -8.56
C PHE A 26 -5.59 -18.03 -7.38
N ILE A 27 -6.03 -17.01 -6.65
CA ILE A 27 -5.33 -16.47 -5.49
C ILE A 27 -5.86 -17.15 -4.22
N LYS A 28 -4.96 -17.80 -3.47
CA LYS A 28 -5.26 -18.36 -2.14
C LYS A 28 -5.26 -17.28 -1.07
N GLY A 29 -6.05 -17.48 -0.03
CA GLY A 29 -6.15 -16.60 1.14
C GLY A 29 -7.54 -15.98 1.30
N VAL A 30 -7.73 -15.25 2.38
CA VAL A 30 -8.91 -14.43 2.68
C VAL A 30 -8.63 -13.02 2.19
N TYR A 31 -9.44 -12.53 1.26
CA TYR A 31 -9.33 -11.19 0.69
C TYR A 31 -10.65 -10.78 0.03
N THR A 32 -10.78 -9.48 -0.22
CA THR A 32 -11.84 -8.88 -1.03
C THR A 32 -11.23 -8.37 -2.33
N LYS A 33 -11.82 -8.72 -3.48
CA LYS A 33 -11.46 -8.11 -4.77
C LYS A 33 -12.14 -6.75 -4.89
N LEU A 34 -11.38 -5.71 -5.19
CA LEU A 34 -11.90 -4.38 -5.43
C LEU A 34 -12.31 -4.23 -6.90
N PRO A 35 -13.61 -4.20 -7.23
CA PRO A 35 -14.08 -4.29 -8.62
C PRO A 35 -13.74 -3.06 -9.46
N LEU A 36 -13.55 -1.90 -8.83
CA LEU A 36 -13.18 -0.65 -9.49
C LEU A 36 -11.66 -0.49 -9.68
N GLN A 37 -10.87 -1.42 -9.14
CA GLN A 37 -9.41 -1.40 -9.23
C GLN A 37 -8.92 -2.55 -10.11
N GLN A 38 -7.87 -2.29 -10.88
CA GLN A 38 -7.27 -3.31 -11.75
C GLN A 38 -6.25 -4.14 -11.00
N PHE A 39 -6.22 -5.44 -11.31
CA PHE A 39 -5.13 -6.31 -10.89
C PHE A 39 -3.83 -5.90 -11.61
N LYS A 40 -2.75 -5.75 -10.85
CA LYS A 40 -1.45 -5.26 -11.34
C LYS A 40 -0.33 -6.19 -10.88
N PHE A 41 0.23 -6.92 -11.83
CA PHE A 41 1.43 -7.73 -11.63
C PHE A 41 2.25 -7.71 -12.91
N ASP A 42 3.53 -7.31 -12.81
CA ASP A 42 4.42 -7.17 -13.96
C ASP A 42 5.14 -8.48 -14.35
N GLY A 43 4.78 -9.60 -13.72
CA GLY A 43 5.42 -10.90 -13.89
C GLY A 43 6.66 -11.12 -13.01
N LYS A 44 7.15 -10.09 -12.32
CA LYS A 44 8.39 -10.15 -11.52
C LYS A 44 8.22 -9.60 -10.11
N THR A 45 7.57 -8.46 -9.97
CA THR A 45 7.34 -7.73 -8.74
C THR A 45 5.87 -7.42 -8.55
N VAL A 46 5.42 -7.54 -7.30
CA VAL A 46 4.08 -7.16 -6.88
C VAL A 46 4.16 -5.96 -5.95
N GLU A 47 3.29 -4.98 -6.16
CA GLU A 47 3.10 -3.87 -5.24
C GLU A 47 2.24 -4.31 -4.06
N VAL A 48 2.65 -3.92 -2.85
CA VAL A 48 1.86 -4.06 -1.63
C VAL A 48 1.77 -2.67 -1.00
N ILE A 49 0.57 -2.12 -0.98
CA ILE A 49 0.26 -0.87 -0.29
C ILE A 49 -0.26 -1.23 1.10
N GLU A 50 0.36 -0.67 2.12
CA GLU A 50 -0.05 -0.78 3.51
C GLU A 50 -0.71 0.52 3.95
N PHE A 51 -2.01 0.50 4.19
CA PHE A 51 -2.69 1.55 4.93
C PHE A 51 -2.55 1.27 6.43
N LEU A 52 -1.93 2.20 7.15
CA LEU A 52 -1.74 2.10 8.59
C LEU A 52 -2.07 3.40 9.29
N SER A 53 -2.28 3.33 10.60
CA SER A 53 -2.27 4.52 11.45
C SER A 53 -1.20 4.39 12.52
N PHE A 54 -0.50 5.48 12.81
CA PHE A 54 0.48 5.52 13.90
C PHE A 54 -0.14 5.42 15.30
N TYR A 55 -1.47 5.52 15.39
CA TYR A 55 -2.26 5.34 16.61
C TYR A 55 -2.87 3.92 16.73
N CYS A 56 -2.62 3.04 15.76
CA CYS A 56 -3.25 1.72 15.66
C CYS A 56 -2.35 0.62 16.24
N ASP A 57 -2.81 -0.05 17.30
CA ASP A 57 -2.07 -1.12 18.00
C ASP A 57 -1.82 -2.34 17.11
N GLY A 58 -2.83 -2.74 16.32
CA GLY A 58 -2.69 -3.81 15.33
C GLY A 58 -1.62 -3.51 14.27
N CYS A 59 -1.48 -2.25 13.88
CA CYS A 59 -0.48 -1.79 12.93
C CYS A 59 0.92 -1.90 13.53
N TYR A 60 1.10 -1.41 14.76
CA TYR A 60 2.35 -1.54 15.49
C TYR A 60 2.76 -3.00 15.69
N THR A 61 1.80 -3.85 16.04
CA THR A 61 2.05 -5.28 16.26
C THR A 61 2.42 -5.99 14.96
N PHE A 62 1.77 -5.63 13.85
CA PHE A 62 2.00 -6.21 12.52
C PHE A 62 3.37 -5.86 11.92
N GLU A 63 4.02 -4.77 12.35
CA GLU A 63 5.40 -4.43 11.91
C GLU A 63 6.39 -5.59 12.09
N ARG A 64 6.19 -6.43 13.12
CA ARG A 64 7.04 -7.61 13.37
C ARG A 64 6.93 -8.68 12.27
N ALA A 65 5.82 -8.72 11.55
CA ALA A 65 5.58 -9.68 10.47
C ALA A 65 6.23 -9.26 9.15
N ILE A 66 6.39 -7.94 8.91
CA ILE A 66 6.82 -7.38 7.62
C ILE A 66 8.22 -7.89 7.21
N PRO A 67 9.25 -7.95 8.09
CA PRO A 67 10.55 -8.50 7.73
C PRO A 67 10.48 -9.97 7.25
N ALA A 68 9.66 -10.80 7.91
CA ALA A 68 9.48 -12.19 7.51
C ALA A 68 8.78 -12.31 6.15
N ILE A 69 7.78 -11.46 5.87
CA ILE A 69 7.11 -11.39 4.57
C ILE A 69 8.12 -10.99 3.49
N LYS A 70 8.78 -9.83 3.65
CA LYS A 70 9.77 -9.32 2.67
C LYS A 70 10.90 -10.33 2.44
N GLY A 71 11.36 -11.02 3.50
CA GLY A 71 12.43 -12.01 3.44
C GLY A 71 12.09 -13.29 2.65
N ASN A 72 10.83 -13.70 2.61
CA ASN A 72 10.40 -14.84 1.80
C ASN A 72 10.27 -14.51 0.31
N PHE A 73 10.19 -13.21 -0.04
CA PHE A 73 10.02 -12.75 -1.42
C PHE A 73 11.08 -11.69 -1.77
N PRO A 74 12.38 -12.04 -1.66
CA PRO A 74 13.45 -11.08 -1.81
C PRO A 74 13.40 -10.43 -3.20
N LYS A 75 13.37 -9.09 -3.23
CA LYS A 75 13.30 -8.27 -4.46
C LYS A 75 12.03 -8.47 -5.31
N LYS A 76 11.04 -9.24 -4.84
CA LYS A 76 9.77 -9.49 -5.53
C LYS A 76 8.61 -8.63 -5.01
N ILE A 77 8.80 -7.89 -3.93
CA ILE A 77 7.77 -7.03 -3.33
C ILE A 77 8.23 -5.57 -3.35
N LYS A 78 7.35 -4.69 -3.83
CA LYS A 78 7.46 -3.24 -3.66
C LYS A 78 6.46 -2.81 -2.58
N TRP A 79 6.96 -2.68 -1.35
CA TRP A 79 6.13 -2.29 -0.20
C TRP A 79 6.04 -0.78 -0.11
N LYS A 80 4.82 -0.24 -0.02
CA LYS A 80 4.55 1.18 0.14
C LYS A 80 3.67 1.41 1.35
N THR A 81 4.11 2.26 2.27
CA THR A 81 3.31 2.65 3.43
C THR A 81 2.52 3.91 3.12
N ILE A 82 1.23 3.90 3.43
CA ILE A 82 0.32 5.03 3.30
C ILE A 82 -0.26 5.33 4.69
N PRO A 83 0.31 6.27 5.46
CA PRO A 83 -0.21 6.63 6.77
C PRO A 83 -1.54 7.36 6.63
N ILE A 84 -2.54 6.88 7.37
CA ILE A 84 -3.85 7.48 7.56
C ILE A 84 -4.13 7.68 9.05
N TYR A 85 -5.20 8.43 9.34
CA TYR A 85 -5.68 8.64 10.70
C TYR A 85 -7.19 8.71 10.70
N TRP A 86 -7.78 8.53 11.88
CA TRP A 86 -9.22 8.47 12.09
C TRP A 86 -9.67 9.57 13.04
N GLY A 87 -10.91 10.05 12.84
CA GLY A 87 -11.56 11.00 13.76
C GLY A 87 -10.73 12.24 14.06
N LYS A 88 -10.46 12.47 15.36
CA LYS A 88 -9.68 13.61 15.88
C LYS A 88 -8.16 13.36 15.90
N GLY A 89 -7.68 12.28 15.28
CA GLY A 89 -6.24 12.02 15.15
C GLY A 89 -5.52 13.16 14.44
N SER A 90 -4.29 13.45 14.86
CA SER A 90 -3.47 14.48 14.19
C SER A 90 -2.93 13.93 12.85
N PRO A 91 -2.89 14.72 11.77
CA PRO A 91 -2.22 14.34 10.52
C PRO A 91 -0.68 14.36 10.65
N LYS A 92 -0.14 14.99 11.70
CA LYS A 92 1.28 15.32 11.83
C LYS A 92 2.23 14.11 11.84
N PRO A 93 1.91 12.95 12.46
CA PRO A 93 2.71 11.73 12.29
C PRO A 93 2.85 11.31 10.82
N GLY A 94 1.77 11.40 10.03
CA GLY A 94 1.79 11.08 8.60
C GLY A 94 2.65 12.07 7.81
N GLU A 95 2.55 13.36 8.15
CA GLU A 95 3.43 14.39 7.56
C GLU A 95 4.90 14.12 7.87
N ALA A 96 5.23 13.80 9.12
CA ALA A 96 6.59 13.46 9.55
C ALA A 96 7.11 12.21 8.82
N TYR A 97 6.26 11.19 8.63
CA TYR A 97 6.59 10.01 7.83
C TYR A 97 6.92 10.37 6.39
N PHE A 98 6.05 11.13 5.70
CA PHE A 98 6.29 11.49 4.30
C PHE A 98 7.53 12.37 4.12
N LEU A 99 7.80 13.32 5.04
CA LEU A 99 9.05 14.08 5.03
C LEU A 99 10.27 13.16 5.16
N ALA A 100 10.19 12.16 6.02
CA ALA A 100 11.28 11.20 6.20
C ALA A 100 11.43 10.24 5.01
N GLU A 101 10.32 9.85 4.39
CA GLU A 101 10.29 8.99 3.19
C GLU A 101 11.03 9.67 2.03
N GLU A 102 10.81 10.95 1.79
CA GLU A 102 11.52 11.73 0.76
C GLU A 102 13.05 11.75 0.97
N ALA A 103 13.49 11.68 2.22
CA ALA A 103 14.90 11.61 2.59
C ALA A 103 15.43 10.17 2.69
N GLY A 104 14.67 9.16 2.26
CA GLY A 104 15.06 7.75 2.33
C GLY A 104 15.09 7.17 3.75
N LYS A 105 14.49 7.86 4.73
CA LYS A 105 14.42 7.47 6.15
C LYS A 105 13.00 7.09 6.61
N GLY A 106 12.08 6.83 5.67
CA GLY A 106 10.68 6.50 5.98
C GLY A 106 10.52 5.34 6.98
N GLU A 107 11.21 4.22 6.76
CA GLU A 107 11.17 3.05 7.69
C GLU A 107 11.69 3.40 9.09
N LYS A 108 12.79 4.18 9.18
CA LYS A 108 13.32 4.64 10.48
C LYS A 108 12.35 5.56 11.21
N MET A 109 11.67 6.45 10.48
CA MET A 109 10.65 7.31 11.06
C MET A 109 9.42 6.51 11.49
N LYS A 110 9.00 5.52 10.69
CA LYS A 110 7.88 4.63 11.02
C LYS A 110 8.13 3.91 12.34
N GLU A 111 9.29 3.28 12.50
CA GLU A 111 9.71 2.63 13.74
C GLU A 111 9.73 3.62 14.93
N ALA A 112 10.33 4.80 14.72
CA ALA A 112 10.47 5.80 15.78
C ALA A 112 9.12 6.38 16.23
N LEU A 113 8.17 6.60 15.31
CA LEU A 113 6.81 7.06 15.62
C LEU A 113 6.05 6.02 16.43
N PHE A 114 6.08 4.75 16.00
CA PHE A 114 5.41 3.67 16.72
C PHE A 114 5.99 3.47 18.11
N ARG A 115 7.33 3.44 18.25
CA ARG A 115 8.00 3.38 19.54
C ARG A 115 7.62 4.56 20.43
N ALA A 116 7.66 5.78 19.89
CA ALA A 116 7.33 6.99 20.64
C ALA A 116 5.90 6.91 21.19
N HIS A 117 4.94 6.44 20.40
CA HIS A 117 3.54 6.36 20.82
C HIS A 117 3.26 5.19 21.78
N PHE A 118 3.61 3.96 21.40
CA PHE A 118 3.21 2.74 22.14
C PHE A 118 4.13 2.40 23.31
N VAL A 119 5.42 2.73 23.20
CA VAL A 119 6.43 2.40 24.23
C VAL A 119 6.71 3.62 25.11
N GLU A 120 7.05 4.75 24.51
CA GLU A 120 7.46 5.97 25.25
C GLU A 120 6.27 6.83 25.68
N ARG A 121 5.04 6.48 25.27
CA ARG A 121 3.79 7.20 25.59
C ARG A 121 3.83 8.69 25.24
N LYS A 122 4.60 9.06 24.20
CA LYS A 122 4.67 10.42 23.68
C LYS A 122 3.45 10.75 22.83
N ASN A 123 3.01 12.00 22.91
CA ASN A 123 2.00 12.54 22.01
C ASN A 123 2.62 12.84 20.64
N ILE A 124 2.56 11.88 19.73
CA ILE A 124 3.04 12.04 18.35
C ILE A 124 2.20 13.03 17.51
N GLY A 125 1.07 13.52 18.02
CA GLY A 125 0.33 14.62 17.40
C GLY A 125 0.94 15.99 17.64
N ASP A 126 1.84 16.12 18.63
CA ASP A 126 2.53 17.35 18.97
C ASP A 126 3.78 17.56 18.11
N ILE A 127 3.93 18.78 17.58
CA ILE A 127 5.03 19.11 16.67
C ILE A 127 6.39 19.02 17.38
N LYS A 128 6.52 19.44 18.64
CA LYS A 128 7.80 19.39 19.35
C LYS A 128 8.24 17.94 19.57
N ALA A 129 7.30 17.05 19.94
CA ALA A 129 7.58 15.62 20.07
C ALA A 129 8.08 15.02 18.74
N LEU A 130 7.47 15.39 17.62
CA LEU A 130 7.90 14.94 16.29
C LEU A 130 9.25 15.50 15.86
N GLU A 131 9.58 16.73 16.25
CA GLU A 131 10.91 17.30 16.02
C GLU A 131 11.99 16.57 16.82
N GLU A 132 11.74 16.24 18.09
CA GLU A 132 12.65 15.42 18.89
C GLU A 132 12.87 14.03 18.26
N ILE A 133 11.80 13.41 17.75
CA ILE A 133 11.88 12.13 17.02
C ILE A 133 12.74 12.30 15.77
N GLY A 134 12.49 13.36 14.98
CA GLY A 134 13.28 13.69 13.80
C GLY A 134 14.77 13.86 14.12
N GLN A 135 15.10 14.61 15.17
CA GLN A 135 16.47 14.83 15.63
C GLN A 135 17.18 13.52 15.99
N LYS A 136 16.51 12.62 16.74
CA LYS A 136 17.07 11.31 17.09
C LYS A 136 17.44 10.45 15.87
N ILE A 137 16.76 10.65 14.74
CA ILE A 137 17.05 9.93 13.48
C ILE A 137 17.84 10.79 12.47
N GLY A 138 18.42 11.90 12.94
CA GLY A 138 19.35 12.75 12.18
C GLY A 138 18.67 13.73 11.23
N PHE A 139 17.49 14.24 11.57
CA PHE A 139 16.91 15.42 10.93
C PHE A 139 17.23 16.69 11.74
N GLY A 140 17.34 17.82 11.04
CA GLY A 140 17.67 19.11 11.64
C GLY A 140 16.58 20.16 11.39
N PHE A 141 17.00 21.43 11.41
CA PHE A 141 16.12 22.59 11.29
C PHE A 141 15.19 22.57 10.06
N ASP A 142 15.68 22.06 8.91
CA ASP A 142 14.87 22.01 7.68
C ASP A 142 13.61 21.13 7.86
N PHE A 143 13.75 19.95 8.47
CA PHE A 143 12.64 19.07 8.78
C PHE A 143 11.63 19.75 9.72
N SER A 144 12.12 20.35 10.80
CA SER A 144 11.31 21.11 11.76
C SER A 144 10.50 22.21 11.09
N LYS A 145 11.14 22.99 10.22
CA LYS A 145 10.52 24.06 9.45
C LYS A 145 9.41 23.52 8.54
N ARG A 146 9.71 22.46 7.77
CA ARG A 146 8.76 21.85 6.82
C ARG A 146 7.56 21.23 7.55
N LEU A 147 7.80 20.52 8.66
CA LEU A 147 6.76 19.93 9.49
C LEU A 147 5.83 20.98 10.09
N ARG A 148 6.39 22.08 10.62
CA ARG A 148 5.61 23.22 11.13
C ARG A 148 4.74 23.86 10.05
N SER A 149 5.30 24.03 8.85
CA SER A 149 4.61 24.66 7.72
C SER A 149 3.50 23.80 7.10
N GLY A 150 3.42 22.51 7.44
CA GLY A 150 2.43 21.61 6.84
C GLY A 150 2.81 21.13 5.44
N ASP A 151 4.10 21.03 5.12
CA ASP A 151 4.59 20.74 3.77
C ASP A 151 4.03 19.44 3.17
N LYS A 152 3.77 18.44 4.01
CA LYS A 152 3.18 17.15 3.62
C LYS A 152 1.67 17.05 3.89
N ALA A 153 0.99 18.12 4.31
CA ALA A 153 -0.43 18.08 4.66
C ALA A 153 -1.31 17.62 3.48
N LYS A 154 -0.99 18.09 2.26
CA LYS A 154 -1.68 17.66 1.03
C LYS A 154 -1.43 16.18 0.71
N ASP A 155 -0.24 15.65 1.03
CA ASP A 155 0.08 14.24 0.80
C ASP A 155 -0.67 13.34 1.79
N VAL A 156 -0.82 13.76 3.04
CA VAL A 156 -1.70 13.10 4.00
C VAL A 156 -3.17 13.16 3.56
N GLN A 157 -3.64 14.29 3.03
CA GLN A 157 -5.00 14.36 2.48
C GLN A 157 -5.19 13.38 1.32
N LYS A 158 -4.24 13.31 0.38
CA LYS A 158 -4.27 12.31 -0.71
C LYS A 158 -4.26 10.88 -0.19
N ALA A 159 -3.52 10.59 0.89
CA ALA A 159 -3.53 9.27 1.53
C ALA A 159 -4.93 8.90 2.05
N LEU A 160 -5.63 9.85 2.70
CA LEU A 160 -7.01 9.65 3.14
C LEU A 160 -7.98 9.49 1.97
N ASP A 161 -7.83 10.29 0.92
CA ASP A 161 -8.66 10.22 -0.29
C ASP A 161 -8.47 8.86 -0.98
N MET A 162 -7.23 8.39 -1.05
CA MET A 162 -6.89 7.07 -1.57
C MET A 162 -7.52 5.98 -0.70
N ALA A 163 -7.39 6.02 0.62
CA ALA A 163 -8.03 5.05 1.51
C ALA A 163 -9.54 4.96 1.25
N ARG A 164 -10.23 6.10 1.10
CA ARG A 164 -11.66 6.14 0.74
C ARG A 164 -11.94 5.52 -0.62
N ALA A 165 -11.13 5.82 -1.64
CA ALA A 165 -11.29 5.27 -2.98
C ALA A 165 -11.07 3.74 -3.04
N TYR A 166 -10.25 3.20 -2.15
CA TYR A 166 -10.03 1.76 -1.99
C TYR A 166 -11.06 1.08 -1.07
N GLY A 167 -11.94 1.86 -0.41
CA GLY A 167 -12.91 1.33 0.55
C GLY A 167 -12.28 0.87 1.87
N VAL A 168 -11.15 1.45 2.25
CA VAL A 168 -10.45 1.13 3.51
C VAL A 168 -11.18 1.79 4.67
N ASP A 169 -11.65 0.98 5.61
CA ASP A 169 -12.38 1.39 6.81
C ASP A 169 -11.66 1.03 8.13
N GLU A 170 -10.63 0.20 8.06
CA GLU A 170 -9.78 -0.17 9.20
C GLU A 170 -8.29 -0.25 8.86
N THR A 171 -7.47 -0.37 9.89
CA THR A 171 -6.01 -0.55 9.77
C THR A 171 -5.50 -1.64 10.72
N PRO A 172 -4.44 -2.40 10.35
CA PRO A 172 -3.75 -2.34 9.08
C PRO A 172 -4.58 -2.97 7.96
N THR A 173 -4.59 -2.35 6.79
CA THR A 173 -5.21 -2.90 5.57
C THR A 173 -4.16 -2.91 4.47
N LEU A 174 -4.01 -4.05 3.79
CA LEU A 174 -3.12 -4.20 2.66
C LEU A 174 -3.91 -4.26 1.35
N ILE A 175 -3.43 -3.52 0.36
CA ILE A 175 -3.81 -3.70 -1.04
C ILE A 175 -2.64 -4.34 -1.77
N ILE A 176 -2.85 -5.57 -2.22
CA ILE A 176 -1.86 -6.37 -2.93
C ILE A 176 -2.24 -6.39 -4.41
N ALA A 177 -1.25 -6.23 -5.30
CA ALA A 177 -1.45 -6.26 -6.75
C ALA A 177 -2.58 -5.32 -7.22
N GLY A 178 -2.74 -4.16 -6.60
CA GLY A 178 -3.68 -3.12 -7.02
C GLY A 178 -5.15 -3.34 -6.65
N ASN A 179 -5.64 -4.58 -6.49
CA ASN A 179 -7.07 -4.83 -6.23
C ASN A 179 -7.39 -5.97 -5.25
N ILE A 180 -6.37 -6.58 -4.62
CA ILE A 180 -6.57 -7.63 -3.60
C ILE A 180 -6.46 -6.97 -2.22
N MET A 181 -7.61 -6.68 -1.61
CA MET A 181 -7.67 -6.08 -0.27
C MET A 181 -7.72 -7.16 0.81
N THR A 182 -6.87 -7.07 1.82
CA THR A 182 -6.95 -7.91 3.02
C THR A 182 -6.61 -7.08 4.25
N ASN A 183 -7.28 -7.38 5.36
CA ASN A 183 -7.11 -6.68 6.62
C ASN A 183 -7.08 -7.66 7.80
N LEU A 184 -6.95 -7.14 9.00
CA LEU A 184 -6.69 -7.92 10.20
C LEU A 184 -7.98 -8.53 10.81
N HIS A 185 -9.14 -7.91 10.58
CA HIS A 185 -10.41 -8.30 11.20
C HIS A 185 -10.83 -9.77 11.04
N PRO A 186 -10.73 -10.40 9.85
CA PRO A 186 -11.11 -11.81 9.66
C PRO A 186 -10.30 -12.80 10.50
N PHE A 187 -9.18 -12.36 11.08
CA PHE A 187 -8.27 -13.18 11.88
C PHE A 187 -8.40 -12.91 13.38
N ASN A 188 -9.51 -12.31 13.84
CA ASN A 188 -9.71 -11.93 15.24
C ASN A 188 -8.53 -11.10 15.80
N HIS A 189 -8.01 -10.18 14.98
CA HIS A 189 -6.86 -9.35 15.31
C HIS A 189 -5.53 -10.11 15.52
N ASN A 190 -5.43 -11.38 15.13
CA ASN A 190 -4.20 -12.18 15.23
C ASN A 190 -3.24 -11.85 14.08
N THR A 191 -2.11 -11.22 14.40
CA THR A 191 -1.11 -10.78 13.41
C THR A 191 -0.34 -11.92 12.76
N ASP A 192 -0.20 -13.08 13.42
CA ASP A 192 0.49 -14.24 12.85
C ASP A 192 -0.38 -14.92 11.79
N ALA A 193 -1.66 -15.12 12.09
CA ALA A 193 -2.63 -15.63 11.11
C ALA A 193 -2.76 -14.69 9.91
N PHE A 194 -2.79 -13.37 10.15
CA PHE A 194 -2.80 -12.40 9.07
C PHE A 194 -1.52 -12.42 8.25
N ARG A 195 -0.34 -12.55 8.88
CA ARG A 195 0.92 -12.77 8.17
C ARG A 195 0.84 -13.99 7.24
N GLU A 196 0.38 -15.13 7.75
CA GLU A 196 0.26 -16.35 6.92
C GLU A 196 -0.71 -16.16 5.75
N ASN A 197 -1.79 -15.41 5.95
CA ASN A 197 -2.70 -15.05 4.86
C ASN A 197 -2.01 -14.21 3.77
N VAL A 198 -1.29 -13.16 4.17
CA VAL A 198 -0.53 -12.30 3.25
C VAL A 198 0.50 -13.13 2.48
N MET A 199 1.18 -14.05 3.17
CA MET A 199 2.11 -15.00 2.55
C MET A 199 1.42 -15.91 1.52
N ALA A 200 0.22 -16.43 1.80
CA ALA A 200 -0.53 -17.27 0.88
C ALA A 200 -0.97 -16.52 -0.40
N ILE A 201 -1.40 -15.27 -0.25
CA ILE A 201 -1.77 -14.39 -1.37
C ILE A 201 -0.53 -14.15 -2.25
N LEU A 202 0.58 -13.71 -1.65
CA LEU A 202 1.81 -13.39 -2.38
C LEU A 202 2.41 -14.61 -3.07
N ARG A 203 2.40 -15.79 -2.43
CA ARG A 203 2.82 -17.06 -3.07
C ARG A 203 1.95 -17.42 -4.27
N SER A 204 0.68 -17.01 -4.29
CA SER A 204 -0.21 -17.28 -5.41
C SER A 204 0.10 -16.39 -6.62
N ILE A 205 0.49 -15.14 -6.37
CA ILE A 205 0.80 -14.14 -7.39
C ILE A 205 2.22 -14.33 -7.94
N LEU A 206 3.21 -14.58 -7.08
CA LEU A 206 4.64 -14.59 -7.41
C LEU A 206 5.20 -15.96 -7.85
N LYS A 207 4.32 -16.86 -8.31
CA LYS A 207 4.70 -18.19 -8.81
C LYS A 207 5.69 -18.09 -9.97
#